data_AF-A0A523U3Z1-F1
#
_entry.id   AF-A0A523U3Z1-F1
#
_cell.length_a   1.000
_cell.length_b   1.000
_cell.length_c   1.000
_cell.angle_alpha   90.00
_cell.angle_beta   90.00
_cell.angle_gamma   90.00
#
_symmetry.space_group_name_H-M   'P 1'
#
loop_
_entity.id
_entity.type
_entity.pdbx_description
1 polymer ?
#
loop_
_entity_poly.entity_id
_entity_poly.type
_entity_poly.pdbx_seq_one_letter_code
_entity_poly.pdbx_strand_id
1 'polypeptide(L)'
;MRNIEAVRYKQRLDNLFSEVSAFSGYIELQSHWARYLCILVSGFLETSVQAIYSQYAKERAAENVANYVTSRLRRFTNPNMEDILTLAAMFNQEWRDCLKVATEGELKEAVDSIVANRNQIAHGANVGITYVAIKRYYQSVVKVVDLIESNCV
;
A
#
# COMPACT_ATOMS: atom_id res chain seq x y z
N MET A 1 -7.11 -10.86 0.67
CA MET A 1 -7.69 -9.65 1.29
C MET A 1 -9.09 -9.93 1.79
N ARG A 2 -9.33 -9.71 3.08
CA ARG A 2 -10.58 -9.90 3.82
C ARG A 2 -10.98 -8.65 4.59
N ASN A 3 -10.04 -7.79 4.96
CA ASN A 3 -10.28 -6.51 5.62
C ASN A 3 -11.14 -5.62 4.72
N ILE A 4 -12.30 -5.20 5.25
CA ILE A 4 -13.36 -4.54 4.49
C ILE A 4 -12.88 -3.24 3.86
N GLU A 5 -12.09 -2.45 4.60
CA GLU A 5 -11.55 -1.18 4.10
C GLU A 5 -10.53 -1.43 2.99
N ALA A 6 -9.59 -2.35 3.18
CA ALA A 6 -8.61 -2.69 2.14
C ALA A 6 -9.30 -3.21 0.85
N VAL A 7 -10.31 -4.06 0.97
CA VAL A 7 -11.11 -4.54 -0.17
C VAL A 7 -11.81 -3.39 -0.89
N ARG A 8 -12.42 -2.46 -0.15
CA ARG A 8 -13.11 -1.29 -0.73
C ARG A 8 -12.15 -0.39 -1.51
N TYR A 9 -10.97 -0.08 -0.95
CA TYR A 9 -9.96 0.72 -1.64
C TYR A 9 -9.44 0.00 -2.88
N LYS A 10 -9.19 -1.31 -2.78
CA LYS A 10 -8.75 -2.13 -3.91
C LYS A 10 -9.76 -2.08 -5.06
N GLN A 11 -11.04 -2.31 -4.79
CA GLN A 11 -12.10 -2.26 -5.81
C GLN A 11 -12.17 -0.90 -6.51
N ARG A 12 -12.05 0.20 -5.74
CA ARG A 12 -12.00 1.55 -6.32
C ARG A 12 -10.81 1.74 -7.26
N LEU A 13 -9.64 1.24 -6.87
CA LEU A 13 -8.44 1.28 -7.73
C LEU A 13 -8.60 0.39 -8.96
N ASP A 14 -9.10 -0.84 -8.83
CA ASP A 14 -9.35 -1.76 -9.95
C ASP A 14 -10.25 -1.10 -11.01
N ASN A 15 -11.35 -0.48 -10.58
CA ASN A 15 -12.26 0.25 -11.46
C ASN A 15 -11.55 1.40 -12.19
N LEU A 16 -10.78 2.22 -11.45
CA LEU A 16 -10.06 3.34 -12.04
C LEU A 16 -8.97 2.88 -13.03
N PHE A 17 -8.24 1.81 -12.72
CA PHE A 17 -7.27 1.21 -13.64
C PHE A 17 -7.96 0.73 -14.93
N SER A 18 -9.17 0.17 -14.82
CA SER A 18 -9.99 -0.24 -15.97
C SER A 18 -10.41 0.96 -16.81
N GLU A 19 -10.95 2.02 -16.19
CA GLU A 19 -11.35 3.25 -16.88
C GLU A 19 -10.17 3.90 -17.63
N VAL A 20 -9.01 4.03 -16.97
CA VAL A 20 -7.81 4.60 -17.59
C VAL A 20 -7.29 3.72 -18.74
N SER A 21 -7.43 2.39 -18.65
CA SER A 21 -7.02 1.49 -19.74
C SER A 21 -7.93 1.56 -20.97
N ALA A 22 -9.21 1.85 -20.77
CA ALA A 22 -10.19 2.00 -21.85
C ALA A 22 -10.09 3.36 -22.55
N PHE A 23 -9.38 4.32 -21.94
CA PHE A 23 -9.22 5.66 -22.48
C PHE A 23 -8.22 5.68 -23.65
N SER A 24 -8.72 6.00 -24.85
CA SER A 24 -7.94 6.05 -26.10
C SER A 24 -7.48 7.48 -26.48
N GLY A 25 -7.13 8.32 -25.49
CA GLY A 25 -6.66 9.70 -25.74
C GLY A 25 -5.14 9.84 -25.84
N TYR A 26 -4.65 11.08 -25.80
CA TYR A 26 -3.24 11.42 -25.96
C TYR A 26 -2.34 10.77 -24.90
N ILE A 27 -1.15 10.31 -25.32
CA ILE A 27 -0.13 9.69 -24.46
C ILE A 27 0.27 10.57 -23.27
N GLU A 28 0.30 11.89 -23.45
CA GLU A 28 0.60 12.84 -22.37
C GLU A 28 -0.41 12.74 -21.21
N LEU A 29 -1.69 12.51 -21.53
CA LEU A 29 -2.72 12.35 -20.52
C LEU A 29 -2.55 11.03 -19.76
N GLN A 30 -2.06 9.97 -20.40
CA GLN A 30 -1.72 8.71 -19.72
C GLN A 30 -0.61 8.90 -18.68
N SER A 31 0.37 9.77 -18.94
CA SER A 31 1.41 10.13 -17.97
C SER A 31 0.84 10.88 -16.76
N HIS A 32 -0.11 11.79 -16.97
CA HIS A 32 -0.82 12.45 -15.87
C HIS A 32 -1.64 11.45 -15.03
N TRP A 33 -2.34 10.52 -15.68
CA TRP A 33 -3.06 9.44 -15.00
C TRP A 33 -2.12 8.53 -14.21
N ALA A 34 -0.94 8.21 -14.75
CA ALA A 34 0.04 7.38 -14.04
C ALA A 34 0.52 8.03 -12.74
N ARG A 35 0.73 9.36 -12.73
CA ARG A 35 1.06 10.12 -11.51
C ARG A 35 -0.09 10.11 -10.50
N TYR A 36 -1.32 10.31 -10.98
CA TYR A 36 -2.50 10.25 -10.11
C TYR A 36 -2.67 8.86 -9.48
N LEU A 37 -2.58 7.80 -10.29
CA LEU A 37 -2.60 6.42 -9.83
C LEU A 37 -1.49 6.14 -8.82
N CYS A 38 -0.28 6.68 -9.02
CA CYS A 38 0.82 6.54 -8.05
C CYS A 38 0.46 7.06 -6.66
N ILE A 39 -0.18 8.23 -6.58
CA ILE A 39 -0.65 8.80 -5.31
C ILE A 39 -1.70 7.88 -4.68
N LEU A 40 -2.67 7.40 -5.46
CA LEU A 40 -3.75 6.56 -4.95
C LEU A 40 -3.26 5.18 -4.50
N VAL A 41 -2.32 4.56 -5.22
CA VAL A 41 -1.73 3.27 -4.83
C VAL A 41 -0.91 3.42 -3.55
N SER A 42 -0.14 4.52 -3.39
CA SER A 42 0.55 4.83 -2.13
C SER A 42 -0.44 4.98 -0.97
N GLY A 43 -1.56 5.69 -1.21
CA GLY A 43 -2.61 5.85 -0.20
C GLY A 43 -3.29 4.52 0.15
N PHE A 44 -3.54 3.65 -0.83
CA PHE A 44 -4.09 2.32 -0.61
C PHE A 44 -3.18 1.43 0.25
N LEU A 45 -1.86 1.43 -0.01
CA LEU A 45 -0.91 0.69 0.82
C LEU A 45 -0.98 1.17 2.27
N GLU A 46 -0.89 2.49 2.49
CA GLU A 46 -0.97 3.10 3.81
C GLU A 46 -2.25 2.73 4.56
N THR A 47 -3.41 2.98 3.94
CA THR A 47 -4.71 2.75 4.60
C THR A 47 -4.95 1.28 4.87
N SER A 48 -4.50 0.39 3.99
CA SER A 48 -4.67 -1.06 4.18
C SER A 48 -3.83 -1.57 5.35
N VAL A 49 -2.56 -1.17 5.43
CA VAL A 49 -1.69 -1.56 6.55
C VAL A 49 -2.26 -1.06 7.88
N GLN A 50 -2.71 0.19 7.94
CA GLN A 50 -3.36 0.75 9.13
C GLN A 50 -4.62 -0.04 9.52
N ALA A 51 -5.49 -0.35 8.54
CA ALA A 51 -6.75 -1.04 8.78
C ALA A 51 -6.55 -2.47 9.27
N ILE A 52 -5.62 -3.22 8.66
CA ILE A 52 -5.32 -4.61 9.02
C ILE A 52 -4.82 -4.71 10.46
N TYR A 53 -3.75 -3.97 10.80
CA TYR A 53 -3.19 -4.03 12.16
C TYR A 53 -4.14 -3.46 13.22
N SER A 54 -4.96 -2.46 12.85
CA SER A 54 -5.98 -1.92 13.74
C SER A 54 -7.09 -2.94 14.01
N GLN A 55 -7.50 -3.70 13.00
CA GLN A 55 -8.47 -4.79 13.16
C GLN A 55 -7.89 -5.89 14.07
N TYR A 56 -6.66 -6.34 13.81
CA TYR A 56 -5.98 -7.32 14.66
C TYR A 56 -5.93 -6.88 16.14
N ALA A 57 -5.53 -5.63 16.39
CA ALA A 57 -5.46 -5.10 17.75
C ALA A 57 -6.84 -5.08 18.44
N LYS A 58 -7.91 -4.71 17.71
CA LYS A 58 -9.28 -4.70 18.25
C LYS A 58 -9.80 -6.10 18.56
N GLU A 59 -9.38 -7.11 17.80
CA GLU A 59 -9.83 -8.50 17.97
C GLU A 59 -9.05 -9.24 19.08
N ARG A 60 -7.79 -8.87 19.31
CA ARG A 60 -6.88 -9.61 20.20
C ARG A 60 -6.54 -8.92 21.52
N ALA A 61 -6.80 -7.63 21.67
CA ALA A 61 -6.43 -6.86 22.86
C ALA A 61 -7.65 -6.26 23.56
N ALA A 62 -7.46 -5.85 24.82
CA ALA A 62 -8.44 -5.05 25.54
C ALA A 62 -8.67 -3.70 24.84
N GLU A 63 -9.89 -3.16 24.96
CA GLU A 63 -10.33 -1.97 24.21
C GLU A 63 -9.39 -0.76 24.39
N ASN A 64 -8.92 -0.51 25.61
CA ASN A 64 -7.98 0.58 25.91
C ASN A 64 -6.64 0.44 25.18
N VAL A 65 -6.11 -0.79 25.09
CA VAL A 65 -4.88 -1.10 24.35
C VAL A 65 -5.12 -0.97 22.85
N ALA A 66 -6.22 -1.53 22.34
CA ALA A 66 -6.58 -1.42 20.93
C ALA A 66 -6.75 0.04 20.48
N ASN A 67 -7.33 0.89 21.33
CA ASN A 67 -7.46 2.33 21.08
C ASN A 67 -6.11 3.03 21.00
N TYR A 68 -5.18 2.72 21.93
CA TYR A 68 -3.81 3.25 21.88
C TYR A 68 -3.10 2.83 20.58
N VAL A 69 -3.13 1.54 20.24
CA VAL A 69 -2.49 1.01 19.02
C VAL A 69 -3.08 1.66 17.77
N THR A 70 -4.40 1.71 17.65
CA THR A 70 -5.11 2.36 16.52
C THR A 70 -4.72 3.84 16.39
N SER A 71 -4.59 4.56 17.51
CA SER A 71 -4.17 5.98 17.49
C SER A 71 -2.75 6.16 16.96
N ARG A 72 -1.85 5.21 17.25
CA ARG A 72 -0.47 5.24 16.80
C ARG A 72 -0.35 4.86 15.33
N LEU A 73 -1.13 3.87 14.88
CA LEU A 73 -1.20 3.45 13.47
C LEU A 73 -1.64 4.58 12.54
N ARG A 74 -2.52 5.50 12.98
CA ARG A 74 -2.90 6.69 12.18
C ARG A 74 -1.73 7.60 11.78
N ARG A 75 -0.59 7.52 12.48
CA ARG A 75 0.62 8.28 12.18
C ARG A 75 1.58 7.54 11.24
N PHE A 76 1.28 6.29 10.91
CA PHE A 76 2.07 5.47 10.00
C PHE A 76 1.73 5.86 8.56
N THR A 77 2.48 6.80 7.99
CA THR A 77 2.19 7.41 6.68
C THR A 77 3.35 7.28 5.72
N ASN A 78 3.04 7.20 4.43
CA ASN A 78 3.98 7.00 3.32
C ASN A 78 5.04 5.91 3.57
N PRO A 79 4.64 4.71 4.03
CA PRO A 79 5.60 3.73 4.52
C PRO A 79 6.33 3.03 3.37
N ASN A 80 7.66 3.07 3.38
CA ASN A 80 8.47 2.21 2.53
C ASN A 80 8.47 0.76 3.07
N MET A 81 9.10 -0.17 2.36
CA MET A 81 9.09 -1.57 2.77
C MET A 81 9.77 -1.80 4.13
N GLU A 82 10.84 -1.07 4.45
CA GLU A 82 11.50 -1.19 5.76
C GLU A 82 10.62 -0.68 6.90
N ASP A 83 9.86 0.39 6.68
CA ASP A 83 8.88 0.90 7.65
C ASP A 83 7.80 -0.17 7.94
N ILE A 84 7.33 -0.87 6.91
CA ILE A 84 6.35 -1.96 7.02
C ILE A 84 6.95 -3.15 7.79
N LEU A 85 8.18 -3.55 7.49
CA LEU A 85 8.88 -4.63 8.21
C LEU A 85 9.11 -4.28 9.68
N THR A 86 9.47 -3.02 9.96
CA THR A 86 9.63 -2.51 11.31
C THR A 86 8.31 -2.56 12.06
N LEU A 87 7.21 -2.10 11.45
CA LEU A 87 5.88 -2.20 12.05
C LEU A 87 5.48 -3.65 12.31
N ALA A 88 5.72 -4.57 11.37
CA ALA A 88 5.43 -5.99 11.55
C ALA A 88 6.16 -6.57 12.78
N ALA A 89 7.45 -6.28 12.94
CA ALA A 89 8.22 -6.74 14.11
C ALA A 89 7.72 -6.18 15.44
N MET A 90 7.12 -4.99 15.46
CA MET A 90 6.51 -4.44 16.67
C MET A 90 5.30 -5.27 17.15
N PHE A 91 4.63 -5.99 16.24
CA PHE A 91 3.56 -6.92 16.59
C PHE A 91 4.09 -8.33 16.84
N ASN A 92 4.93 -8.84 15.93
CA ASN A 92 5.55 -10.15 16.03
C ASN A 92 6.81 -10.22 15.13
N GLN A 93 7.93 -10.62 15.71
CA GLN A 93 9.20 -10.77 15.00
C GLN A 93 9.12 -11.80 13.86
N GLU A 94 8.40 -12.90 14.04
CA GLU A 94 8.22 -13.93 13.00
C GLU A 94 7.48 -13.38 11.78
N TRP A 95 6.49 -12.50 11.98
CA TRP A 95 5.76 -11.87 10.89
C TRP A 95 6.68 -10.98 10.03
N ARG A 96 7.60 -10.26 10.66
CA ARG A 96 8.63 -9.50 9.93
C ARG A 96 9.49 -10.44 9.09
N ASP A 97 9.97 -11.53 9.68
CA ASP A 97 10.91 -12.42 9.00
C ASP A 97 10.25 -13.13 7.81
N CYS A 98 9.03 -13.64 7.98
CA CYS A 98 8.23 -14.20 6.89
C CYS A 98 7.94 -13.16 5.80
N LEU A 99 7.52 -11.95 6.19
CA LEU A 99 7.20 -10.89 5.23
C LEU A 99 8.44 -10.42 4.48
N LYS A 100 9.60 -10.32 5.14
CA LYS A 100 10.87 -9.93 4.51
C LYS A 100 11.26 -10.91 3.42
N VAL A 101 11.24 -12.21 3.73
CA VAL A 101 11.55 -13.27 2.75
C VAL A 101 10.55 -13.24 1.60
N ALA A 102 9.25 -13.12 1.90
CA ALA A 102 8.20 -13.12 0.87
C ALA A 102 8.19 -11.89 -0.03
N THR A 103 8.80 -10.77 0.40
CA THR A 103 8.77 -9.49 -0.33
C THR A 103 10.12 -9.11 -0.97
N GLU A 104 11.15 -9.92 -0.78
CA GLU A 104 12.47 -9.68 -1.38
C GLU A 104 12.39 -9.62 -2.92
N GLY A 105 13.11 -8.66 -3.52
CA GLY A 105 13.07 -8.38 -4.96
C GLY A 105 11.89 -7.48 -5.37
N GLU A 106 11.11 -7.92 -6.37
CA GLU A 106 10.14 -7.08 -7.10
C GLU A 106 9.10 -6.41 -6.18
N LEU A 107 8.62 -7.10 -5.14
CA LEU A 107 7.59 -6.56 -4.26
C LEU A 107 8.11 -5.37 -3.44
N LYS A 108 9.30 -5.54 -2.84
CA LYS A 108 10.00 -4.47 -2.13
C LYS A 108 10.29 -3.29 -3.06
N GLU A 109 10.86 -3.54 -4.24
CA GLU A 109 11.19 -2.50 -5.21
C GLU A 109 9.95 -1.71 -5.66
N ALA A 110 8.82 -2.38 -5.84
CA ALA A 110 7.56 -1.73 -6.20
C ALA A 110 7.04 -0.80 -5.09
N VAL A 111 7.04 -1.26 -3.84
CA VAL A 111 6.64 -0.45 -2.67
C VAL A 111 7.53 0.78 -2.54
N ASP A 112 8.85 0.57 -2.52
CA ASP A 112 9.84 1.64 -2.36
C ASP A 112 9.73 2.65 -3.52
N SER A 113 9.51 2.18 -4.74
CA SER A 113 9.29 3.03 -5.93
C SER A 113 8.01 3.86 -5.84
N ILE A 114 6.89 3.28 -5.38
CA ILE A 114 5.62 4.02 -5.23
C ILE A 114 5.79 5.16 -4.23
N VAL A 115 6.40 4.89 -3.08
CA VAL A 115 6.59 5.89 -2.01
C VAL A 115 7.53 6.99 -2.50
N ALA A 116 8.65 6.63 -3.12
CA ALA A 116 9.59 7.60 -3.69
C ALA A 116 8.91 8.50 -4.74
N ASN A 117 8.19 7.89 -5.69
CA ASN A 117 7.48 8.63 -6.74
C ASN A 117 6.36 9.51 -6.18
N ARG A 118 5.58 9.03 -5.22
CA ARG A 118 4.55 9.82 -4.53
C ARG A 118 5.16 11.05 -3.87
N ASN A 119 6.28 10.92 -3.18
CA ASN A 119 6.96 12.04 -2.53
C ASN A 119 7.43 13.06 -3.57
N GLN A 120 8.06 12.62 -4.65
CA GLN A 120 8.47 13.49 -5.75
C GLN A 120 7.28 14.24 -6.39
N ILE A 121 6.18 13.54 -6.67
CA ILE A 121 4.96 14.14 -7.23
C ILE A 121 4.37 15.19 -6.28
N ALA A 122 4.32 14.89 -4.97
CA ALA A 122 3.81 15.81 -3.96
C ALA A 122 4.66 17.09 -3.84
N HIS A 123 5.97 17.00 -4.11
CA HIS A 123 6.86 18.15 -4.19
C HIS A 123 6.85 18.86 -5.55
N GLY A 124 5.97 18.45 -6.48
CA GLY A 124 5.83 19.08 -7.79
C GLY A 124 6.87 18.63 -8.83
N ALA A 125 7.71 17.64 -8.51
CA ALA A 125 8.70 17.13 -9.46
C ALA A 125 8.02 16.39 -10.63
N ASN A 126 8.69 16.40 -11.78
CA ASN A 126 8.28 15.61 -12.93
C ASN A 126 8.80 14.17 -12.77
N VAL A 127 7.90 13.21 -12.70
CA VAL A 127 8.23 11.79 -12.55
C VAL A 127 7.83 11.05 -13.82
N GLY A 128 8.80 10.40 -14.46
CA GLY A 128 8.62 9.63 -15.70
C GLY A 128 7.97 8.26 -15.48
N ILE A 129 6.94 8.17 -14.65
CA ILE A 129 6.22 6.91 -14.41
C ILE A 129 5.18 6.68 -15.51
N THR A 130 5.20 5.49 -16.11
CA THR A 130 4.24 5.10 -17.15
C THR A 130 3.04 4.37 -16.55
N TYR A 131 1.92 4.35 -17.29
CA TYR A 131 0.73 3.57 -16.91
C TYR A 131 1.06 2.09 -16.67
N VAL A 132 1.87 1.48 -17.55
CA VAL A 132 2.27 0.07 -17.44
C VAL A 132 3.07 -0.17 -16.17
N ALA A 133 4.03 0.72 -15.85
CA ALA A 133 4.83 0.60 -14.64
C ALA A 133 3.98 0.72 -13.37
N ILE A 134 3.09 1.71 -13.29
CA ILE A 134 2.24 1.87 -12.09
C ILE A 134 1.23 0.74 -11.93
N LYS A 135 0.73 0.16 -13.03
CA LYS A 135 -0.14 -1.03 -12.98
C LYS A 135 0.59 -2.23 -12.40
N ARG A 136 1.84 -2.47 -12.80
CA ARG A 136 2.68 -3.53 -12.23
C ARG A 136 2.94 -3.29 -10.74
N TYR A 137 3.31 -2.06 -10.37
CA TYR A 137 3.55 -1.74 -8.95
C TYR A 137 2.30 -1.89 -8.10
N TYR A 138 1.13 -1.51 -8.63
CA TYR A 138 -0.15 -1.75 -7.97
C TYR A 138 -0.39 -3.24 -7.69
N GLN A 139 -0.17 -4.11 -8.68
CA GLN A 139 -0.32 -5.55 -8.51
C GLN A 139 0.64 -6.10 -7.43
N SER A 140 1.87 -5.61 -7.40
CA SER A 140 2.83 -5.95 -6.35
C SER A 140 2.37 -5.47 -4.96
N VAL A 141 1.85 -4.24 -4.86
CA VAL A 141 1.30 -3.71 -3.61
C VAL A 141 0.10 -4.52 -3.11
N VAL A 142 -0.80 -4.95 -4.00
CA VAL A 142 -1.91 -5.84 -3.62
C VAL A 142 -1.38 -7.14 -2.99
N LYS A 143 -0.36 -7.76 -3.60
CA LYS A 143 0.28 -8.96 -3.03
C LYS A 143 0.90 -8.70 -1.66
N VAL A 144 1.58 -7.56 -1.48
CA VAL A 144 2.16 -7.17 -0.18
C VAL A 144 1.06 -7.03 0.89
N VAL A 145 -0.04 -6.36 0.57
CA VAL A 145 -1.18 -6.22 1.50
C VAL A 145 -1.79 -7.59 1.85
N ASP A 146 -1.92 -8.49 0.87
CA ASP A 146 -2.39 -9.86 1.11
C ASP A 146 -1.46 -10.67 2.03
N LEU A 147 -0.15 -10.53 1.85
CA LEU A 147 0.86 -11.17 2.72
C LEU A 147 0.78 -10.64 4.15
N ILE A 148 0.65 -9.32 4.33
CA ILE A 148 0.51 -8.70 5.66
C ILE A 148 -0.75 -9.20 6.36
N GLU A 149 -1.88 -9.23 5.65
CA GLU A 149 -3.14 -9.72 6.23
C GLU A 149 -3.06 -11.20 6.61
N SER A 150 -2.39 -12.02 5.80
CA SER A 150 -2.27 -13.46 6.05
C SER A 150 -1.53 -13.79 7.35
N ASN A 151 -0.65 -12.90 7.80
CA ASN A 151 0.03 -13.04 9.10
C ASN A 151 -0.87 -12.72 10.30
N CYS A 152 -1.95 -11.96 10.11
CA CYS A 152 -2.82 -11.45 11.19
C CYS A 152 -4.02 -12.35 11.49
N VAL A 153 -4.07 -13.56 10.91
CA VAL A 153 -5.21 -14.50 10.98
C VAL A 153 -5.09 -15.38 12.21
#